data_AF-A0A176J730-F1
#
_entry.id   AF-A0A176J730-F1
#
_cell.length_a   1.000
_cell.length_b   1.000
_cell.length_c   1.000
_cell.angle_alpha   90.00
_cell.angle_beta   90.00
_cell.angle_gamma   90.00
#
_symmetry.space_group_name_H-M   'P 1'
#
loop_
_entity.id
_entity.type
_entity.pdbx_description
1 polymer ?
#
loop_
_entity_poly.entity_id
_entity_poly.type
_entity_poly.pdbx_seq_one_letter_code
_entity_poly.pdbx_strand_id
1 'polypeptide(L)' 'MMGPKGMTKEEMTWWNRELKAMTETKEWKAILRKNHMSEFYKDSQQTKEFLTNQQKFYETIMK' A
#
# COMPACT_ATOMS: atom_id res chain seq x y z
N MET A 1 4.36 2.73 1.36
CA MET A 1 5.81 2.59 1.08
C MET A 1 5.95 2.19 -0.38
N MET A 2 6.99 2.65 -1.08
CA MET A 2 7.26 2.29 -2.47
C MET A 2 8.68 1.73 -2.59
N GLY A 3 8.84 0.66 -3.35
CA GLY A 3 10.16 0.10 -3.66
C GLY A 3 10.92 0.96 -4.68
N PRO A 4 12.23 0.70 -4.87
CA PRO A 4 13.02 1.33 -5.93
C PRO A 4 12.45 1.02 -7.32
N LYS A 5 12.72 1.94 -8.25
CA LYS A 5 12.41 1.73 -9.67
C LYS A 5 13.20 0.54 -10.21
N GLY A 6 12.55 -0.30 -11.02
CA GLY A 6 13.20 -1.42 -11.69
C GLY A 6 13.25 -2.73 -10.89
N MET A 7 12.55 -2.79 -9.74
CA MET A 7 12.38 -4.04 -8.97
C MET A 7 11.82 -5.17 -9.86
N THR A 8 12.38 -6.37 -9.71
CA THR A 8 11.92 -7.54 -10.46
C THR A 8 10.56 -8.02 -9.96
N LYS A 9 9.91 -8.91 -10.73
CA LYS A 9 8.63 -9.49 -10.31
C LYS A 9 8.78 -10.32 -9.04
N GLU A 10 9.87 -11.06 -8.93
CA GLU A 10 10.18 -11.93 -7.80
C GLU A 10 10.37 -11.11 -6.52
N GLU A 11 11.12 -10.01 -6.61
CA GLU A 11 11.32 -9.07 -5.50
C GLU A 11 10.00 -8.42 -5.08
N MET A 12 9.18 -7.97 -6.04
CA MET A 12 7.86 -7.40 -5.75
C MET A 12 6.94 -8.42 -5.07
N THR A 13 6.93 -9.67 -5.54
CA THR A 13 6.13 -10.75 -4.95
C THR A 13 6.57 -11.03 -3.52
N TRP A 14 7.89 -11.08 -3.26
CA TRP A 14 8.42 -11.28 -1.93
C TRP A 14 7.96 -10.17 -0.98
N TRP A 15 8.16 -8.90 -1.36
CA TRP A 15 7.76 -7.76 -0.53
C TRP A 15 6.24 -7.68 -0.32
N ASN A 16 5.42 -7.98 -1.33
CA ASN A 16 3.98 -8.03 -1.18
C ASN A 16 3.56 -9.04 -0.10
N ARG A 17 4.24 -10.20 -0.03
CA ARG A 17 3.99 -11.23 0.98
C ARG A 17 4.41 -10.77 2.36
N GLU A 18 5.65 -10.32 2.53
CA GLU A 18 6.19 -9.94 3.83
C GLU A 18 5.42 -8.77 4.46
N LEU A 19 5.12 -7.74 3.67
CA LEU A 19 4.37 -6.59 4.15
C LEU A 19 2.92 -6.95 4.49
N LYS A 20 2.28 -7.82 3.69
CA LYS A 20 0.95 -8.33 4.02
C LYS A 20 0.95 -9.06 5.36
N ALA A 21 1.87 -10.00 5.54
CA ALA A 21 2.00 -10.76 6.77
C ALA A 21 2.22 -9.85 7.99
N MET A 22 3.09 -8.83 7.86
CA MET A 22 3.30 -7.82 8.89
C MET A 22 2.00 -7.10 9.26
N THR A 23 1.19 -6.68 8.27
CA THR A 23 -0.07 -5.97 8.54
C THR A 23 -1.12 -6.82 9.24
N GLU A 24 -1.02 -8.14 9.14
CA GLU A 24 -1.95 -9.08 9.77
C GLU A 24 -1.62 -9.35 11.26
N THR A 25 -0.42 -8.96 11.72
CA THR A 25 0.02 -9.15 13.10
C THR A 25 -0.84 -8.39 14.13
N LYS A 26 -0.92 -8.93 15.35
CA LYS A 26 -1.68 -8.31 16.45
C LYS A 26 -1.06 -6.98 16.87
N GLU A 27 0.26 -6.90 16.83
CA GLU A 27 1.07 -5.75 17.16
C GLU A 27 0.76 -4.59 16.21
N TRP A 28 0.75 -4.85 14.90
CA TRP A 28 0.39 -3.85 13.91
C TRP A 28 -1.04 -3.33 14.11
N LYS A 29 -2.01 -4.23 14.31
CA LYS A 29 -3.41 -3.86 14.57
C LYS A 29 -3.57 -3.07 15.87
N ALA A 30 -2.79 -3.40 16.90
CA ALA A 30 -2.77 -2.65 18.16
C ALA A 30 -2.22 -1.24 17.97
N ILE A 31 -1.17 -1.07 17.16
CA ILE A 31 -0.62 0.24 16.80
C ILE A 31 -1.67 1.08 16.06
N LEU A 32 -2.34 0.51 15.06
CA LEU A 32 -3.39 1.23 14.33
C LEU A 32 -4.52 1.69 15.26
N ARG A 33 -5.04 0.78 16.10
CA ARG A 33 -6.07 1.12 17.11
C ARG A 33 -5.61 2.21 18.08
N LYS A 34 -4.40 2.10 18.61
CA LYS A 34 -3.83 3.07 19.56
C LYS A 34 -3.74 4.47 18.94
N ASN A 35 -3.48 4.56 17.65
CA ASN A 35 -3.35 5.81 16.92
C ASN A 35 -4.66 6.23 16.21
N HIS A 36 -5.79 5.58 16.49
CA HIS A 36 -7.08 5.83 15.84
C HIS A 36 -7.02 5.73 14.30
N MET A 37 -6.14 4.88 13.78
CA MET A 37 -5.97 4.63 12.35
C MET A 37 -6.72 3.36 11.93
N SER A 38 -7.21 3.35 10.69
CA SER A 38 -7.84 2.19 10.07
C SER A 38 -6.84 1.40 9.21
N GLU A 39 -7.13 0.11 9.01
CA GLU A 39 -6.38 -0.71 8.07
C GLU A 39 -6.63 -0.24 6.62
N PHE A 40 -5.56 -0.09 5.85
CA PHE A 40 -5.62 0.31 4.44
C PHE A 40 -4.45 -0.26 3.62
N TYR A 41 -4.04 -1.49 3.93
CA TYR A 41 -2.99 -2.13 3.16
C TYR A 41 -3.47 -2.42 1.73
N LYS A 42 -2.58 -2.17 0.77
CA LYS A 42 -2.73 -2.48 -0.65
C LYS A 42 -1.40 -3.05 -1.12
N ASP A 43 -1.45 -4.14 -1.88
CA ASP A 43 -0.25 -4.67 -2.52
C ASP A 43 0.25 -3.73 -3.65
N SER A 44 1.33 -4.12 -4.31
CA SER A 44 1.92 -3.33 -5.40
C SER A 44 0.95 -3.04 -6.55
N GLN A 45 0.09 -3.99 -6.93
CA GLN A 45 -0.86 -3.80 -8.02
C GLN A 45 -1.99 -2.86 -7.59
N GLN A 46 -2.61 -3.15 -6.45
CA GLN A 46 -3.70 -2.37 -5.89
C GLN A 46 -3.27 -0.92 -5.60
N THR A 47 -2.02 -0.73 -5.15
CA THR A 47 -1.44 0.60 -4.92
C THR A 47 -1.28 1.36 -6.23
N LYS A 48 -0.76 0.72 -7.29
CA LYS A 48 -0.61 1.34 -8.61
C LYS A 48 -1.96 1.78 -9.18
N GLU A 49 -2.95 0.92 -9.10
CA GLU A 49 -4.32 1.22 -9.55
C GLU A 49 -4.93 2.38 -8.75
N PHE A 50 -4.81 2.33 -7.42
CA PHE A 50 -5.29 3.39 -6.53
C PHE A 50 -4.66 4.75 -6.87
N LEU A 51 -3.32 4.82 -6.96
CA LEU A 51 -2.61 6.07 -7.25
C LEU A 51 -2.95 6.60 -8.64
N THR A 52 -3.09 5.73 -9.64
CA THR A 52 -3.51 6.13 -11.00
C THR A 52 -4.91 6.75 -10.98
N ASN A 53 -5.84 6.16 -10.24
CA ASN A 53 -7.20 6.67 -10.12
C ASN A 53 -7.25 7.98 -9.34
N GLN A 54 -6.48 8.09 -8.26
CA GLN A 54 -6.35 9.35 -7.51
C GLN A 54 -5.78 10.46 -8.38
N GLN A 55 -4.73 10.17 -9.16
CA GLN A 55 -4.15 11.14 -10.10
C GLN A 55 -5.22 11.67 -11.07
N LYS A 56 -5.98 10.78 -11.73
CA LYS A 56 -7.05 11.18 -12.66
C LYS A 56 -8.14 12.01 -11.97
N PHE A 57 -8.52 11.63 -10.75
CA PHE A 57 -9.50 12.37 -9.97
C PHE A 57 -9.01 13.79 -9.69
N TYR A 58 -7.78 13.95 -9.20
CA TYR A 58 -7.18 15.25 -8.94
C TYR A 58 -7.02 16.10 -10.21
N GLU A 59 -6.57 15.52 -11.32
CA GLU A 59 -6.52 16.19 -12.62
C GLU A 59 -7.90 16.66 -13.12
N THR A 60 -8.98 16.06 -12.64
CA THR A 60 -10.36 16.44 -13.00
C THR A 60 -10.85 17.60 -12.16
N ILE A 61 -10.56 17.62 -10.86
CA ILE A 61 -11.07 18.64 -9.93
C ILE A 61 -10.17 19.88 -9.79
N MET A 62 -8.92 19.81 -10.26
CA MET A 62 -7.97 20.93 -10.25
C MET A 62 -7.88 21.67 -11.60
N LYS A 63 -8.74 21.34 -12.56
CA LYS A 63 -8.96 22.12 -13.79
C LYS A 63 -9.99 23.21 -13.52
#